data_AF-A0A2A2XYT5-F1
#
_entry.id   AF-A0A2A2XYT5-F1
#
_cell.length_a   1.000
_cell.length_b   1.000
_cell.length_c   1.000
_cell.angle_alpha   90.00
_cell.angle_beta   90.00
_cell.angle_gamma   90.00
#
_symmetry.space_group_name_H-M   'P 1'
#
loop_
_entity.id
_entity.type
_entity.pdbx_description
1 polymer ?
#
loop_
_entity_poly.entity_id
_entity_poly.type
_entity_poly.pdbx_seq_one_letter_code
_entity_poly.pdbx_strand_id
1 'polypeptide(L)' 'MRELRGQWLDFHSTPVMVTYHPAYLLRNQTITEKRKVWEDMLLVLEKLGHPISEKQRKFFTSAA' A
#
# COMPACT_ATOMS: atom_id res chain seq x y z
N MET A 1 -11.55 8.88 -1.64
CA MET A 1 -10.16 8.43 -1.33
C MET A 1 -10.11 7.08 -0.62
N ARG A 2 -10.82 6.88 0.50
CA ARG A 2 -10.69 5.63 1.28
C ARG A 2 -11.05 4.36 0.49
N GLU A 3 -12.06 4.45 -0.35
CA GLU A 3 -12.59 3.35 -1.18
C GLU A 3 -11.79 3.11 -2.47
N LEU A 4 -10.92 4.03 -2.86
CA LEU A 4 -10.13 3.95 -4.10
C LEU A 4 -8.75 3.29 -3.91
N ARG A 5 -8.30 3.12 -2.66
CA ARG A 5 -7.00 2.48 -2.38
C ARG A 5 -7.06 0.98 -2.61
N GLY A 6 -5.89 0.38 -2.81
CA GLY A 6 -5.76 -1.06 -3.06
C GLY A 6 -6.34 -1.52 -4.41
N GLN A 7 -6.77 -0.58 -5.25
CA GLN A 7 -7.32 -0.84 -6.58
C GLN A 7 -6.43 -0.16 -7.62
N TRP A 8 -6.16 -0.88 -8.71
CA TRP A 8 -5.51 -0.29 -9.87
C TRP A 8 -6.52 0.55 -10.64
N LEU A 9 -6.17 1.82 -10.84
CA LEU A 9 -6.90 2.74 -11.69
C LEU A 9 -6.09 2.99 -12.97
N ASP A 10 -6.77 3.52 -13.99
CA ASP A 10 -6.14 4.02 -15.21
C ASP A 10 -6.29 5.53 -15.27
N PHE A 11 -5.20 6.21 -15.62
CA PHE A 11 -5.21 7.62 -15.95
C PHE A 11 -4.37 7.83 -17.21
N HIS A 12 -5.04 8.12 -18.34
CA HIS A 12 -4.37 8.29 -19.63
C HIS A 12 -3.45 7.11 -19.98
N SER A 13 -3.95 5.87 -19.87
CA SER A 13 -3.17 4.64 -20.11
C SER A 13 -1.99 4.45 -19.16
N THR A 14 -1.89 5.27 -18.12
CA THR A 14 -0.91 5.11 -17.05
C THR A 14 -1.60 4.46 -15.85
N PRO A 15 -1.10 3.31 -15.36
CA PRO A 15 -1.67 2.67 -14.19
C PRO A 15 -1.37 3.49 -12.93
N VAL A 16 -2.40 3.75 -12.14
CA VAL A 16 -2.33 4.57 -10.93
C VAL A 16 -2.74 3.75 -9.70
N MET A 17 -1.95 3.82 -8.64
CA MET A 17 -2.28 3.32 -7.31
C MET A 17 -2.58 4.52 -6.39
N VAL A 18 -3.82 4.66 -5.96
CA VAL A 18 -4.19 5.71 -4.99
C VAL A 18 -3.81 5.24 -3.59
N THR A 19 -3.12 6.09 -2.84
CA THR A 19 -2.80 5.83 -1.43
C THR A 19 -2.92 7.08 -0.56
N TYR A 20 -2.63 6.98 0.73
CA TYR A 20 -2.61 8.14 1.64
C TYR A 20 -1.31 8.93 1.52
N HIS A 21 -1.41 10.26 1.66
CA HIS A 21 -0.24 11.12 1.75
C HIS A 21 0.57 10.80 3.04
N PRO A 22 1.92 10.75 3.01
CA PRO A 22 2.72 10.40 4.19
C PRO A 22 2.44 11.27 5.43
N ALA A 23 2.13 12.55 5.25
CA ALA A 23 1.74 13.43 6.36
C ALA A 23 0.50 12.95 7.14
N TYR A 24 -0.41 12.18 6.51
CA TYR A 24 -1.53 11.54 7.19
C TYR A 24 -1.05 10.51 8.22
N LEU A 25 -0.05 9.70 7.86
CA LEU A 25 0.54 8.69 8.75
C LEU A 25 1.31 9.30 9.92
N LEU A 26 1.90 10.49 9.74
CA LEU A 26 2.56 11.21 10.84
C LEU A 26 1.56 11.66 11.91
N ARG A 27 0.34 12.03 11.49
CA ARG A 27 -0.75 12.46 12.37
C ARG A 27 -1.52 11.28 12.98
N ASN A 28 -1.67 10.19 12.23
CA ASN A 28 -2.34 8.97 12.68
C ASN A 28 -1.39 7.77 12.56
N GLN A 29 -0.69 7.48 13.65
CA GLN A 29 0.41 6.51 13.67
C GLN A 29 -0.03 5.06 13.95
N THR A 30 -1.34 4.77 13.88
CA THR A 30 -1.85 3.42 14.11
C THR A 30 -1.24 2.42 13.13
N ILE A 31 -0.95 1.21 13.62
CA ILE A 31 -0.41 0.11 12.80
C ILE A 31 -1.33 -0.17 11.61
N THR A 32 -2.65 -0.12 11.81
CA THR A 32 -3.64 -0.36 10.76
C THR A 32 -3.56 0.64 9.61
N GLU A 33 -3.32 1.94 9.87
CA GLU A 33 -3.19 2.92 8.79
C GLU A 33 -1.83 2.81 8.08
N LYS A 34 -0.75 2.53 8.81
CA LYS A 34 0.56 2.21 8.21
C LYS A 34 0.50 0.97 7.32
N ARG A 35 -0.22 -0.06 7.77
CA ARG A 35 -0.45 -1.29 7.03
C ARG A 35 -1.15 -1.07 5.70
N LYS A 36 -2.18 -0.22 5.65
CA LYS A 36 -2.89 0.09 4.40
C LYS A 36 -1.95 0.64 3.33
N VAL A 37 -1.12 1.63 3.71
CA VAL A 37 -0.14 2.21 2.78
C VAL A 37 0.93 1.19 2.37
N TRP A 38 1.34 0.34 3.31
CA TRP A 38 2.28 -0.74 3.01
C TRP A 38 1.73 -1.73 1.98
N GLU A 39 0.50 -2.20 2.15
CA GLU A 39 -0.17 -3.09 1.20
C GLU A 39 -0.31 -2.44 -0.18
N ASP A 40 -0.63 -1.14 -0.26
CA ASP A 40 -0.66 -0.40 -1.53
C ASP A 40 0.73 -0.39 -2.21
N MET A 41 1.83 -0.20 -1.45
CA MET A 41 3.18 -0.22 -2.00
C MET A 41 3.64 -1.62 -2.45
N LEU A 42 3.19 -2.68 -1.76
CA LEU A 42 3.45 -4.04 -2.22
C LEU A 42 2.80 -4.30 -3.57
N LEU A 43 1.56 -3.84 -3.80
CA LEU A 43 0.91 -3.94 -5.11
C LEU A 43 1.73 -3.21 -6.19
N VAL A 44 2.27 -2.02 -5.90
CA VAL A 44 3.14 -1.28 -6.82
C VAL A 44 4.40 -2.06 -7.18
N LEU A 45 5.08 -2.63 -6.18
CA LEU A 45 6.29 -3.44 -6.39
C LEU A 45 6.00 -4.68 -7.24
N GLU A 46 4.88 -5.37 -6.98
CA GLU A 46 4.40 -6.50 -7.78
C GLU A 46 4.22 -6.11 -9.25
N LYS A 47 3.58 -4.96 -9.50
CA LYS A 47 3.36 -4.47 -10.86
C LYS A 47 4.65 -4.11 -11.59
N LEU A 48 5.65 -3.62 -10.85
CA LEU A 48 6.99 -3.33 -11.37
C LEU A 48 7.85 -4.60 -11.56
N GLY A 49 7.34 -5.78 -11.21
CA GLY A 49 8.07 -7.04 -11.34
C GLY A 49 9.12 -7.26 -10.25
N HIS A 50 9.06 -6.52 -9.14
CA HIS A 50 9.96 -6.72 -8.02
C HIS A 50 9.53 -7.94 -7.17
N PRO A 51 10.46 -8.82 -6.77
CA PRO A 51 10.13 -9.92 -5.89
C PRO A 51 9.73 -9.40 -4.50
N ILE A 52 8.64 -9.93 -3.96
CA ILE A 52 8.15 -9.62 -2.62
C ILE A 52 8.33 -10.84 -1.73
N SER A 53 9.16 -10.70 -0.70
CA SER A 53 9.39 -11.73 0.31
C SER A 53 8.18 -11.94 1.22
N GLU A 54 8.08 -13.13 1.80
CA GLU A 54 7.04 -13.43 2.79
C GLU A 54 7.12 -12.52 4.02
N LYS A 55 8.34 -12.14 4.44
CA LYS A 55 8.57 -11.17 5.52
C LYS A 55 7.94 -9.80 5.20
N GLN A 56 8.04 -9.33 3.96
CA GLN A 56 7.41 -8.07 3.54
C GLN A 56 5.89 -8.17 3.58
N ARG A 57 5.31 -9.28 3.09
CA ARG A 57 3.85 -9.50 3.15
C ARG A 57 3.34 -9.52 4.59
N LYS A 58 4.11 -10.11 5.51
CA LYS A 58 3.75 -10.26 6.91
C LYS A 58 4.20 -9.12 7.83
N PHE A 59 4.79 -8.05 7.29
CA PHE A 59 5.45 -7.02 8.11
C PHE A 59 4.52 -6.34 9.14
N PHE A 60 3.26 -6.10 8.77
CA PHE A 60 2.24 -5.51 9.66
C PHE A 60 1.13 -6.48 10.06
N THR A 61 1.27 -7.77 9.78
CA THR A 61 0.47 -8.81 10.46
C THR A 61 1.21 -9.14 11.75
N SER A 62 0.57 -8.96 12.90
CA SER A 62 1.10 -9.56 14.13
C SER A 62 1.28 -11.06 13.87
N ALA A 63 2.40 -11.64 14.31
CA ALA A 63 2.43 -13.08 14.56
C ALA A 63 1.22 -13.40 15.46
N ALA A 64 0.52 -14.48 15.15
CA ALA A 64 -0.52 -15.03 16.01
C ALA A 64 -0.07 -15.08 17.47
#